data_AF-A0A1I0JSB0-F1
#
_entry.id   AF-A0A1I0JSB0-F1
#
_cell.length_a   1.000
_cell.length_b   1.000
_cell.length_c   1.000
_cell.angle_alpha   90.00
_cell.angle_beta   90.00
_cell.angle_gamma   90.00
#
_symmetry.space_group_name_H-M   'P 1'
#
loop_
_entity.id
_entity.type
_entity.pdbx_description
1 polymer ?
#
loop_
_entity_poly.entity_id
_entity_poly.type
_entity_poly.pdbx_seq_one_letter_code
_entity_poly.pdbx_strand_id
1 'polypeptide(L)'
;MRRLLTVLLAPLLALLPAPLATDAAQARPQRQVTYDHWSLMLDGRRVVLQAAEFHYFRLPSPPLWRDVLEKFKAAGFNAVSLYFSWAYHSPRQGVYDFTGVRDLDLLLRTAAETGLRRRPARLGQDGARPRPQQRARLP
;
A
#
# COMPACT_ATOMS: atom_id res chain seq x y z
N MET A 1 -47.51 40.13 -53.04
CA MET A 1 -46.48 41.18 -52.99
C MET A 1 -45.52 40.86 -51.86
N ARG A 2 -44.21 40.81 -52.18
CA ARG A 2 -43.04 41.19 -51.35
C ARG A 2 -43.01 40.77 -49.86
N ARG A 3 -41.94 40.26 -49.28
CA ARG A 3 -40.54 39.99 -49.62
C ARG A 3 -39.93 39.43 -48.32
N LEU A 4 -38.98 38.50 -48.45
CA LEU A 4 -37.81 38.27 -47.57
C LEU A 4 -38.01 38.28 -46.04
N LEU A 5 -37.68 37.16 -45.38
CA LEU A 5 -36.40 37.05 -44.67
C LEU A 5 -36.15 35.59 -44.26
N THR A 6 -35.49 34.84 -45.14
CA THR A 6 -34.58 33.76 -44.74
C THR A 6 -33.34 34.45 -44.20
N VAL A 7 -32.80 34.03 -43.03
CA VAL A 7 -31.37 34.09 -42.65
C VAL A 7 -31.19 33.68 -41.17
N LEU A 8 -30.28 32.73 -40.96
CA LEU A 8 -29.54 32.41 -39.71
C LEU A 8 -30.33 31.73 -38.57
N LEU A 9 -29.91 30.65 -37.92
CA LEU A 9 -28.61 29.96 -37.83
C LEU A 9 -28.85 28.62 -37.07
N ALA A 10 -28.52 27.48 -37.68
CA ALA A 10 -28.33 26.20 -36.99
C ALA A 10 -27.01 26.20 -36.20
N PRO A 11 -26.75 25.30 -35.23
CA PRO A 11 -27.64 24.43 -34.45
C PRO A 11 -27.45 24.59 -32.92
N LEU A 12 -28.50 24.26 -32.16
CA LEU A 12 -28.49 24.04 -30.71
C LEU A 12 -27.83 22.68 -30.36
N LEU A 13 -26.58 22.47 -30.77
CA LEU A 13 -25.87 21.20 -30.58
C LEU A 13 -24.43 21.41 -30.11
N ALA A 14 -24.25 21.95 -28.91
CA ALA A 14 -22.94 22.04 -28.27
C ALA A 14 -22.99 21.93 -26.73
N LEU A 15 -23.95 21.15 -26.20
CA LEU A 15 -23.92 20.73 -24.79
C LEU A 15 -23.87 19.21 -24.70
N LEU A 16 -22.85 18.62 -25.33
CA LEU A 16 -22.37 17.32 -24.91
C LEU A 16 -21.61 17.54 -23.58
N PRO A 17 -22.07 16.99 -22.44
CA PRO A 17 -21.24 16.98 -21.26
C PRO A 17 -19.94 16.27 -21.64
N ALA A 18 -18.79 16.91 -21.39
CA ALA A 18 -17.52 16.23 -21.46
C ALA A 18 -17.67 14.93 -20.67
N PRO A 19 -17.24 13.76 -21.21
CA PRO A 19 -17.20 12.57 -20.39
C PRO A 19 -16.38 12.97 -19.18
N LEU A 20 -16.98 12.88 -17.98
CA LEU A 20 -16.25 12.93 -16.74
C LEU A 20 -15.09 11.98 -16.99
N ALA A 21 -13.88 12.53 -17.07
CA ALA A 21 -12.69 11.71 -17.11
C ALA A 21 -12.81 10.91 -15.82
N THR A 22 -13.23 9.65 -15.95
CA THR A 22 -13.16 8.71 -14.86
C THR A 22 -11.68 8.73 -14.57
N ASP A 23 -11.30 9.37 -13.46
CA ASP A 23 -10.02 9.14 -12.85
C ASP A 23 -10.09 7.66 -12.48
N ALA A 24 -9.75 6.83 -13.45
CA ALA A 24 -9.49 5.43 -13.27
C ALA A 24 -8.22 5.46 -12.45
N ALA A 25 -8.40 5.72 -11.15
CA ALA A 25 -7.38 5.73 -10.13
C ALA A 25 -6.52 4.52 -10.45
N GLN A 26 -5.32 4.80 -10.96
CA GLN A 26 -4.49 3.78 -11.59
C GLN A 26 -4.41 2.61 -10.62
N ALA A 27 -5.14 1.53 -10.92
CA ALA A 27 -5.27 0.43 -9.99
C ALA A 27 -3.88 -0.14 -9.85
N ARG A 28 -3.20 0.16 -8.73
CA ARG A 28 -1.90 -0.40 -8.45
C ARG A 28 -2.07 -1.92 -8.55
N PRO A 29 -1.22 -2.62 -9.33
CA PRO A 29 -1.37 -4.05 -9.48
C PRO A 29 -1.42 -4.67 -8.09
N GLN A 30 -2.52 -5.38 -7.82
CA GLN A 30 -2.73 -6.07 -6.55
C GLN A 30 -1.55 -7.02 -6.34
N ARG A 31 -0.82 -6.84 -5.25
CA ARG A 31 0.32 -7.70 -4.94
C ARG A 31 -0.20 -9.05 -4.51
N GLN A 32 0.37 -10.12 -5.06
CA GLN A 32 -0.06 -11.46 -4.70
C GLN A 32 0.69 -11.91 -3.45
N VAL A 33 -0.05 -12.26 -2.39
CA VAL A 33 0.50 -12.86 -1.17
C VAL A 33 0.07 -14.32 -1.14
N THR A 34 1.05 -15.23 -1.15
CA THR A 34 0.82 -16.67 -1.01
C THR A 34 1.76 -17.23 0.06
N TYR A 35 1.60 -18.50 0.41
CA TYR A 35 2.48 -19.19 1.34
C TYR A 35 2.55 -20.68 1.00
N ASP A 36 3.61 -21.34 1.46
CA ASP A 36 3.72 -22.78 1.51
C ASP A 36 4.23 -23.23 2.88
N HIS A 37 4.60 -24.51 3.00
CA HIS A 37 5.13 -25.06 4.25
C HIS A 37 6.39 -24.34 4.78
N TRP A 38 7.12 -23.61 3.92
CA TRP A 38 8.42 -23.04 4.26
C TRP A 38 8.39 -21.53 4.47
N SER A 39 7.58 -20.79 3.71
CA SER A 39 7.64 -19.33 3.74
C SER A 39 6.42 -18.64 3.16
N LEU A 40 6.24 -17.38 3.54
CA LEU A 40 5.45 -16.41 2.79
C LEU A 40 6.12 -16.08 1.45
N MET A 41 5.29 -15.83 0.44
CA MET A 41 5.70 -15.44 -0.90
C MET A 41 4.97 -14.15 -1.30
N LEU A 42 5.73 -13.18 -1.80
CA LEU A 42 5.22 -11.92 -2.36
C LEU A 42 5.53 -11.92 -3.86
N ASP A 43 4.50 -11.91 -4.70
CA ASP A 43 4.58 -11.97 -6.16
C ASP A 43 5.49 -13.13 -6.64
N GLY A 44 5.24 -14.32 -6.09
CA GLY A 44 5.99 -15.54 -6.41
C GLY A 44 7.42 -15.60 -5.85
N ARG A 45 7.86 -14.61 -5.06
CA ARG A 45 9.19 -14.60 -4.43
C ARG A 45 9.10 -14.86 -2.94
N ARG A 46 9.88 -15.83 -2.45
CA ARG A 46 9.97 -16.13 -1.02
C ARG A 46 10.53 -14.93 -0.25
N VAL A 47 9.90 -14.66 0.89
CA VAL A 47 10.29 -13.60 1.82
C VAL A 47 10.35 -14.15 3.23
N VAL A 48 11.45 -13.83 3.92
CA VAL A 48 11.49 -13.94 5.39
C VAL A 48 10.83 -12.68 5.92
N LEU A 49 9.63 -12.80 6.48
CA LEU A 49 8.91 -11.67 7.06
C LEU A 49 9.52 -11.33 8.42
N GLN A 50 10.12 -10.15 8.53
CA GLN A 50 10.65 -9.64 9.79
C GLN A 50 9.96 -8.31 10.08
N ALA A 51 9.02 -8.35 11.02
CA ALA A 51 8.19 -7.22 11.39
C ALA A 51 8.65 -6.58 12.70
N ALA A 52 8.57 -5.26 12.79
CA ALA A 52 8.64 -4.52 14.04
C ALA A 52 7.23 -4.15 14.51
N GLU A 53 6.97 -4.23 15.81
CA GLU A 53 5.68 -3.82 16.40
C GLU A 53 5.71 -2.32 16.73
N PHE A 54 4.67 -1.58 16.35
CA PHE A 54 4.58 -0.15 16.64
C PHE A 54 3.18 0.28 17.06
N HIS A 55 3.10 0.88 18.25
CA HIS A 55 1.88 1.42 18.84
C HIS A 55 1.92 2.95 18.76
N TYR A 56 1.51 3.51 17.62
CA TYR A 56 1.56 4.96 17.36
C TYR A 56 0.85 5.82 18.42
N PHE A 57 -0.24 5.31 19.02
CA PHE A 57 -0.95 6.00 20.10
C PHE A 57 -0.13 6.13 21.40
N ARG A 58 0.97 5.38 21.55
CA ARG A 58 1.94 5.54 22.65
C ARG A 58 3.02 6.59 22.33
N LEU A 59 3.08 7.08 21.09
CA LEU A 59 3.94 8.16 20.64
C LEU A 59 3.08 9.20 19.90
N PRO A 60 2.33 10.07 20.60
CA PRO A 60 1.38 11.01 20.01
C PRO A 60 2.07 12.22 19.35
N SER A 61 3.00 11.94 18.42
CA SER A 61 3.76 12.93 17.65
C SER A 61 3.93 12.43 16.22
N PRO A 62 3.04 12.83 15.29
CA PRO A 62 3.09 12.40 13.89
C PRO A 62 4.44 12.61 13.19
N PRO A 63 5.16 13.73 13.41
CA PRO A 63 6.49 13.91 12.83
C PRO A 63 7.51 12.84 13.25
N LEU A 64 7.38 12.29 14.47
CA LEU A 64 8.31 11.27 14.98
C LEU A 64 7.99 9.86 14.49
N TRP A 65 6.79 9.61 13.94
CA TRP A 65 6.47 8.29 13.39
C TRP A 65 7.40 7.92 12.24
N ARG A 66 7.73 8.88 11.37
CA ARG A 66 8.68 8.66 10.27
C ARG A 66 10.05 8.21 10.77
N ASP A 67 10.58 8.91 11.78
CA ASP A 67 11.88 8.59 12.37
C ASP A 67 11.92 7.16 12.92
N VAL A 68 10.87 6.73 13.63
CA VAL A 68 10.76 5.36 14.14
C VAL A 68 10.70 4.33 12.98
N LEU A 69 9.89 4.60 11.95
CA LEU A 69 9.76 3.70 10.80
C LEU A 69 11.08 3.58 10.03
N GLU A 70 11.83 4.67 9.89
CA GLU A 70 13.15 4.70 9.26
C GLU A 70 14.18 3.91 10.08
N LYS A 71 14.12 4.00 11.41
CA LYS A 71 14.93 3.17 12.31
C LYS A 71 14.63 1.68 12.17
N PHE A 72 13.37 1.28 12.05
CA PHE A 72 13.03 -0.12 11.77
C PHE A 72 13.61 -0.60 10.44
N LYS A 73 13.50 0.23 9.39
CA LYS A 73 14.08 -0.11 8.10
C LYS A 73 15.60 -0.24 8.18
N ALA A 74 16.28 0.68 8.88
CA ALA A 74 17.72 0.63 9.09
C ALA A 74 18.16 -0.60 9.88
N ALA A 75 17.35 -1.05 10.85
CA ALA A 75 17.55 -2.29 11.59
C ALA A 75 17.28 -3.57 10.78
N GLY A 76 16.87 -3.45 9.52
CA GLY A 76 16.69 -4.59 8.60
C GLY A 76 15.28 -5.20 8.59
N PHE A 77 14.32 -4.61 9.31
CA PHE A 77 12.92 -5.02 9.22
C PHE A 77 12.34 -4.70 7.84
N ASN A 78 11.42 -5.55 7.39
CA ASN A 78 10.77 -5.44 6.08
C ASN A 78 9.25 -5.40 6.16
N ALA A 79 8.72 -5.27 7.37
CA ALA A 79 7.32 -5.05 7.67
C ALA A 79 7.19 -4.29 9.00
N VAL A 80 6.04 -3.68 9.21
CA VAL A 80 5.64 -3.12 10.51
C VAL A 80 4.26 -3.68 10.85
N SER A 81 4.10 -4.08 12.10
CA SER A 81 2.82 -4.48 12.69
C SER A 81 2.31 -3.32 13.54
N LEU A 82 1.04 -2.97 13.35
CA LEU A 82 0.41 -1.82 13.99
C LEU A 82 -0.76 -2.29 14.83
N TYR A 83 -0.76 -1.95 16.11
CA TYR A 83 -1.94 -2.13 16.94
C TYR A 83 -2.91 -0.96 16.74
N PHE A 84 -4.18 -1.28 16.54
CA PHE A 84 -5.25 -0.29 16.41
C PHE A 84 -6.07 -0.23 17.70
N SER A 85 -5.92 0.85 18.47
CA SER A 85 -6.65 1.04 19.72
C SER A 85 -8.02 1.65 19.46
N TRP A 86 -9.08 0.83 19.50
CA TRP A 86 -10.44 1.31 19.27
C TRP A 86 -10.84 2.43 20.23
N ALA A 87 -10.57 2.29 21.53
CA ALA A 87 -10.88 3.30 22.54
C ALA A 87 -10.15 4.64 22.30
N TYR A 88 -8.98 4.61 21.64
CA TYR A 88 -8.24 5.80 21.28
C TYR A 88 -8.92 6.61 20.17
N HIS A 89 -9.55 5.92 19.21
CA HIS A 89 -10.26 6.54 18.07
C HIS A 89 -11.75 6.76 18.33
N SER A 90 -12.36 5.99 19.23
CA SER A 90 -13.77 6.06 19.57
C SER A 90 -13.94 6.14 21.08
N PRO A 91 -13.80 7.34 21.67
CA PRO A 91 -13.95 7.52 23.12
C PRO A 91 -15.40 7.37 23.58
N ARG A 92 -16.37 7.49 22.67
CA ARG A 92 -17.81 7.30 22.91
C ARG A 92 -18.45 6.66 21.68
N GLN A 93 -19.52 5.90 21.89
CA GLN A 93 -20.28 5.25 20.82
C GLN A 93 -20.71 6.27 19.75
N GLY A 94 -20.42 5.97 18.48
CA GLY A 94 -20.75 6.82 17.34
C GLY A 94 -19.84 8.03 17.14
N VAL A 95 -18.85 8.25 18.01
CA VAL A 95 -17.83 9.30 17.85
C VAL A 95 -16.54 8.65 17.35
N TYR A 96 -15.99 9.17 16.26
CA TYR A 96 -14.76 8.70 15.65
C TYR A 96 -13.82 9.87 15.38
N ASP A 97 -12.58 9.78 15.83
CA ASP A 97 -11.54 10.80 15.60
C ASP A 97 -10.30 10.16 14.97
N PHE A 98 -9.99 10.62 13.76
CA PHE A 98 -8.81 10.24 12.98
C PHE A 98 -7.99 11.48 12.58
N THR A 99 -8.02 12.54 13.39
CA THR A 99 -7.33 13.80 13.10
C THR A 99 -6.11 14.01 14.00
N GLY A 100 -5.17 14.83 13.54
CA GLY A 100 -3.97 15.22 14.31
C GLY A 100 -3.14 14.01 14.73
N VAL A 101 -2.98 13.82 16.05
CA VAL A 101 -2.20 12.69 16.62
C VAL A 101 -2.87 11.32 16.41
N ARG A 102 -4.15 11.30 15.98
CA ARG A 102 -4.92 10.10 15.67
C ARG A 102 -5.02 9.83 14.16
N ASP A 103 -4.23 10.54 13.36
CA ASP A 103 -4.29 10.41 11.90
C ASP A 103 -3.67 9.07 11.44
N LEU A 104 -4.55 8.07 11.28
CA LEU A 104 -4.17 6.75 10.81
C LEU A 104 -3.76 6.77 9.34
N ASP A 105 -4.37 7.64 8.53
CA ASP A 105 -4.05 7.72 7.11
C ASP A 105 -2.64 8.29 6.90
N LEU A 106 -2.27 9.33 7.64
CA LEU A 106 -0.92 9.86 7.68
C LEU A 106 0.10 8.80 8.11
N LEU A 107 -0.20 8.01 9.15
CA LEU A 107 0.66 6.90 9.58
C LEU A 107 0.87 5.87 8.46
N LEU A 108 -0.22 5.41 7.83
CA LEU A 108 -0.16 4.39 6.78
C LEU A 108 0.58 4.90 5.54
N ARG A 109 0.36 6.16 5.13
CA ARG A 109 1.12 6.81 4.06
C ARG A 109 2.61 6.93 4.40
N THR A 110 2.93 7.34 5.62
CA THR A 110 4.32 7.43 6.09
C THR A 110 5.02 6.07 6.03
N ALA A 111 4.38 5.01 6.56
CA ALA A 111 4.91 3.65 6.49
C ALA A 111 5.08 3.17 5.05
N ALA A 112 4.15 3.55 4.17
CA ALA A 112 4.22 3.24 2.76
C ALA A 112 5.41 3.91 2.05
N GLU A 113 5.71 5.16 2.39
CA GLU A 113 6.80 5.96 1.82
C GLU A 113 8.18 5.58 2.35
N THR A 114 8.29 5.25 3.65
CA THR A 114 9.55 4.76 4.24
C THR A 114 10.05 3.53 3.49
N GLY A 115 9.15 2.75 2.89
CA GLY A 115 9.53 1.58 2.12
C GLY A 115 10.08 0.48 3.04
N LEU A 116 9.41 0.29 4.19
CA LEU A 116 9.47 -0.90 5.06
C LEU A 116 8.93 -2.14 4.33
N ARG A 117 9.46 -2.35 3.13
CA ARG A 117 9.16 -3.39 2.17
C ARG A 117 10.47 -3.59 1.45
N ARG A 118 11.35 -4.36 2.08
CA ARG A 118 12.58 -4.80 1.41
C ARG A 118 12.11 -5.55 0.16
N ARG A 119 12.56 -5.15 -1.04
CA ARG A 119 12.43 -6.04 -2.20
C ARG A 119 12.98 -7.39 -1.76
N PRO A 120 12.28 -8.52 -1.99
CA PRO A 120 12.85 -9.83 -1.69
C PRO A 120 14.26 -9.84 -2.27
N ALA A 121 15.26 -10.02 -1.41
CA ALA A 121 16.62 -10.18 -1.89
C ALA A 121 16.56 -11.29 -2.96
N ARG A 122 17.33 -11.15 -4.04
CA ARG A 122 17.46 -12.21 -5.04
C ARG A 122 18.16 -13.39 -4.37
N LEU A 123 17.45 -14.13 -3.55
CA LEU A 123 17.94 -15.30 -2.83
C LEU A 123 18.10 -16.39 -3.88
N GLY A 124 19.31 -16.51 -4.43
CA GLY A 124 19.62 -17.57 -5.39
C GLY A 124 20.52 -17.23 -6.57
N GLN A 125 21.14 -16.04 -6.66
CA GLN A 125 22.18 -15.80 -7.68
C GLN A 125 23.61 -15.56 -7.15
N ASP A 126 23.77 -15.41 -5.83
CA ASP A 126 25.09 -15.45 -5.19
C ASP A 126 25.19 -16.72 -4.33
N GLY A 127 25.78 -17.79 -4.89
CA GLY A 127 26.39 -18.85 -4.07
C GLY A 127 25.59 -20.14 -3.78
N ALA A 128 24.48 -20.44 -4.46
CA ALA A 128 23.88 -21.77 -4.35
C ALA A 128 24.58 -22.77 -5.30
N ARG A 129 25.69 -23.35 -4.85
CA ARG A 129 26.21 -24.61 -5.43
C ARG A 129 25.05 -25.62 -5.44
N PRO A 130 24.75 -26.29 -6.57
CA PRO A 130 23.77 -27.36 -6.57
C PRO A 130 24.25 -28.44 -5.60
N ARG A 131 23.48 -28.69 -4.52
CA ARG A 131 23.75 -29.82 -3.63
C ARG A 131 23.55 -31.11 -4.44
N PRO A 132 24.51 -32.05 -4.44
CA PRO A 132 24.31 -33.33 -5.10
C PRO A 132 23.12 -34.01 -4.43
N GLN A 133 22.16 -34.43 -5.23
CA GLN A 133 21.04 -35.24 -4.76
C GLN A 133 21.63 -36.46 -4.07
N GLN A 134 21.42 -36.54 -2.75
CA GLN A 134 21.67 -37.73 -1.97
C GLN A 134 20.68 -38.79 -2.48
N ARG A 135 21.15 -39.61 -3.43
CA ARG A 135 20.49 -40.87 -3.78
C ARG A 135 20.43 -41.70 -2.50
N ALA A 136 19.26 -41.74 -1.87
CA ALA A 136 18.95 -42.75 -0.89
C ALA A 136 18.97 -44.11 -1.62
N ARG A 137 20.12 -44.79 -1.56
CA ARG A 137 20.16 -46.24 -1.63
C ARG A 137 19.60 -46.72 -0.29
N LEU A 138 18.38 -47.22 -0.30
CA LEU A 138 17.92 -48.10 0.77
C LEU A 138 18.41 -49.52 0.46
N PRO A 139 18.79 -50.30 1.49
CA PRO A 139 19.27 -51.68 1.36
C PRO A 139 18.16 -52.64 0.90
#